data_AF-A0A8D8L4Z2-F1
#
_entry.id   AF-A0A8D8L4Z2-F1
#
_cell.length_a   1.000
_cell.length_b   1.000
_cell.length_c   1.000
_cell.angle_alpha   90.00
_cell.angle_beta   90.00
_cell.angle_gamma   90.00
#
_symmetry.space_group_name_H-M   'P 1'
#
loop_
_entity.id
_entity.type
_entity.pdbx_description
1 polymer ?
#
loop_
_entity_poly.entity_id
_entity_poly.type
_entity_poly.pdbx_seq_one_letter_code
_entity_poly.pdbx_strand_id
1 'polypeptide(L)'
;MKPNLFGCFWLILIILGTTTTSSGTDHGFGYELLMSKLEALEDRVANQEQKTQTKIDSISAGLESLLKFVTSQQSAQQVYDSCDKVPVKVSGLFNIRIGPQETAQLYCDQEYDGGGWVVIQRRFDGSVNFYRDWAEYKRGFGSLDGGEFWLGLDRIHQLTYSAP
;
A
#
# COMPACT_ATOMS: atom_id res chain seq x y z
N MET A 1 1.44 -12.00 9.45
CA MET A 1 1.71 -13.45 9.61
C MET A 1 0.39 -14.21 9.58
N LYS A 2 0.00 -14.71 8.41
CA LYS A 2 -1.11 -15.64 8.21
C LYS A 2 -0.50 -16.91 7.60
N PRO A 3 -0.74 -18.11 8.16
CA PRO A 3 -0.09 -19.32 7.67
C PRO A 3 -0.76 -19.84 6.38
N ASN A 4 0.10 -20.31 5.48
CA ASN A 4 -0.20 -20.83 4.15
C ASN A 4 -0.92 -22.18 4.23
N LEU A 5 -2.11 -22.27 3.60
CA LEU A 5 -2.94 -23.48 3.51
C LEU A 5 -2.69 -24.30 2.23
N PHE A 6 -1.57 -24.10 1.53
CA PHE A 6 -1.27 -24.76 0.25
C PHE A 6 -0.50 -26.09 0.38
N GLY A 7 -0.15 -26.53 1.61
CA GLY A 7 0.70 -27.71 1.83
C GLY A 7 0.00 -29.05 2.05
N CYS A 8 -1.32 -29.10 2.25
CA CYS A 8 -1.99 -30.33 2.69
C CYS A 8 -2.66 -31.16 1.58
N PHE A 9 -2.85 -30.62 0.37
CA PHE A 9 -3.52 -31.36 -0.70
C PHE A 9 -2.62 -32.35 -1.45
N TRP A 10 -1.31 -32.23 -1.36
CA TRP A 10 -0.35 -33.11 -2.05
C TRP A 10 0.09 -34.36 -1.24
N LEU A 11 -0.38 -34.51 0.00
CA LEU A 11 0.03 -35.62 0.89
C LEU A 11 -0.99 -36.78 0.98
N ILE A 12 -2.18 -36.64 0.40
CA ILE A 12 -3.21 -37.71 0.45
C ILE A 12 -3.04 -38.74 -0.69
N LEU A 13 -2.22 -38.46 -1.72
CA LEU A 13 -2.09 -39.36 -2.87
C LEU A 13 -1.02 -40.47 -2.75
N ILE A 14 -0.25 -40.56 -1.65
CA ILE A 14 0.92 -41.47 -1.59
C ILE A 14 0.69 -42.73 -0.73
N ILE A 15 -0.41 -42.87 0.01
CA ILE A 15 -0.58 -43.97 1.02
C ILE A 15 -1.47 -45.14 0.53
N LEU A 16 -1.78 -45.25 -0.76
CA LEU A 16 -2.46 -46.44 -1.31
C LEU A 16 -1.66 -47.08 -2.45
N GLY A 17 -0.38 -47.32 -2.19
CA GLY A 17 0.47 -48.16 -3.04
C GLY A 17 0.70 -49.53 -2.40
N THR A 18 -0.04 -50.54 -2.85
CA THR A 18 0.42 -51.90 -3.28
C THR A 18 -0.67 -52.96 -3.07
N THR A 19 -1.28 -53.44 -4.17
CA THR A 19 -1.25 -54.83 -4.66
C THR A 19 -2.41 -55.10 -5.64
N THR A 20 -2.02 -55.23 -6.92
CA THR A 20 -2.50 -56.18 -7.94
C THR A 20 -4.01 -56.36 -8.18
N THR A 21 -4.47 -55.89 -9.35
CA THR A 21 -5.13 -56.75 -10.36
C THR A 21 -5.02 -56.10 -11.73
N SER A 22 -4.46 -56.84 -12.69
CA SER A 22 -4.64 -56.59 -14.11
C SER A 22 -6.13 -56.68 -14.47
N SER A 23 -6.78 -55.54 -14.68
CA SER A 23 -7.99 -55.46 -15.50
C SER A 23 -7.88 -54.16 -16.26
N GLY A 24 -7.67 -54.25 -17.57
CA GLY A 24 -7.69 -53.10 -18.46
C GLY A 24 -9.03 -52.39 -18.29
N THR A 25 -9.03 -51.25 -17.60
CA THR A 25 -10.03 -50.24 -17.85
C THR A 25 -9.60 -49.59 -19.14
N ASP A 26 -10.18 -50.08 -20.24
CA ASP A 26 -10.30 -49.37 -21.51
C ASP A 26 -11.01 -48.05 -21.19
N HIS A 27 -10.25 -47.10 -20.67
CA HIS A 27 -10.68 -45.74 -20.71
C HIS A 27 -10.69 -45.46 -22.22
N GLY A 28 -11.87 -45.37 -22.82
CA GLY A 28 -12.04 -45.17 -24.26
C GLY A 28 -11.82 -43.71 -24.62
N PHE A 29 -10.96 -43.41 -25.61
CA PHE A 29 -10.50 -42.11 -26.17
C PHE A 29 -11.13 -40.77 -25.71
N GLY A 30 -12.41 -40.72 -25.36
CA GLY A 30 -13.13 -39.54 -24.89
C GLY A 30 -12.66 -38.93 -23.56
N TYR A 31 -12.18 -39.69 -22.57
CA TYR A 31 -11.67 -39.12 -21.31
C TYR A 31 -10.31 -38.42 -21.52
N GLU A 32 -9.39 -38.99 -22.32
CA GLU A 32 -8.14 -38.30 -22.73
C GLU A 32 -8.45 -36.99 -23.46
N LEU A 33 -9.46 -37.00 -24.34
CA LEU A 33 -9.92 -35.80 -25.03
C LEU A 33 -10.53 -34.76 -24.07
N LEU A 34 -11.20 -35.21 -23.00
CA LEU A 34 -11.75 -34.32 -21.99
C LEU A 34 -10.65 -33.74 -21.10
N MET A 35 -9.68 -34.53 -20.68
CA MET A 35 -8.55 -34.08 -19.86
C MET A 35 -7.67 -33.08 -20.62
N SER A 36 -7.34 -33.36 -21.88
CA SER A 36 -6.58 -32.41 -22.72
C SER A 36 -7.33 -31.09 -22.95
N LYS A 37 -8.66 -31.14 -23.09
CA LYS A 37 -9.48 -29.91 -23.16
C LYS A 37 -9.55 -29.19 -21.82
N LEU A 38 -9.55 -29.91 -20.70
CA LEU A 38 -9.58 -29.34 -19.35
C LEU A 38 -8.28 -28.59 -19.07
N GLU A 39 -7.13 -29.22 -19.33
CA GLU A 39 -5.79 -28.62 -19.20
C GLU A 39 -5.65 -27.38 -20.09
N ALA A 40 -6.07 -27.49 -21.37
CA ALA A 40 -6.07 -26.34 -22.27
C ALA A 40 -7.02 -25.21 -21.84
N LEU A 41 -8.07 -25.51 -21.07
CA LEU A 41 -8.97 -24.51 -20.49
C LEU A 41 -8.33 -23.84 -19.28
N GLU A 42 -7.69 -24.61 -18.40
CA GLU A 42 -6.94 -24.10 -17.25
C GLU A 42 -5.82 -23.16 -17.68
N ASP A 43 -5.04 -23.54 -18.71
CA ASP A 43 -4.00 -22.69 -19.29
C ASP A 43 -4.56 -21.37 -19.86
N ARG A 44 -5.71 -21.45 -20.53
CA ARG A 44 -6.38 -20.25 -21.08
C ARG A 44 -6.87 -19.33 -19.97
N VAL A 45 -7.39 -19.88 -18.87
CA VAL A 45 -7.80 -19.12 -17.69
C VAL A 45 -6.58 -18.44 -17.08
N ALA A 46 -5.49 -19.16 -16.82
CA ALA A 46 -4.27 -18.59 -16.25
C ALA A 46 -3.65 -17.48 -17.12
N ASN A 47 -3.57 -17.70 -18.44
CA ASN A 47 -3.04 -16.71 -19.37
C ASN A 47 -3.94 -15.45 -19.44
N GLN A 48 -5.26 -15.63 -19.38
CA GLN A 48 -6.20 -14.51 -19.37
C GLN A 48 -6.10 -13.72 -18.06
N GLU A 49 -5.94 -14.39 -16.91
CA GLU A 49 -5.72 -13.76 -15.61
C GLU A 49 -4.44 -12.95 -15.60
N GLN A 50 -3.35 -13.51 -16.13
CA GLN A 50 -2.09 -12.79 -16.28
C GLN A 50 -2.24 -11.57 -17.19
N LYS A 51 -3.00 -11.68 -18.29
CA LYS A 51 -3.30 -10.57 -19.18
C LYS A 51 -4.18 -9.51 -18.52
N THR A 52 -5.09 -9.88 -17.64
CA THR A 52 -5.86 -8.91 -16.84
C THR A 52 -4.97 -8.23 -15.81
N GLN A 53 -4.07 -8.95 -15.14
CA GLN A 53 -3.18 -8.37 -14.13
C GLN A 53 -2.20 -7.38 -14.75
N THR A 54 -1.55 -7.74 -15.86
CA THR A 54 -0.64 -6.84 -16.60
C THR A 54 -1.34 -5.57 -17.09
N LYS A 55 -2.61 -5.68 -17.50
CA LYS A 55 -3.43 -4.50 -17.84
C LYS A 55 -3.74 -3.65 -16.62
N ILE A 56 -4.07 -4.26 -15.47
CA ILE A 56 -4.29 -3.53 -14.22
C ILE A 56 -3.02 -2.80 -13.80
N ASP A 57 -1.86 -3.45 -13.83
CA ASP A 57 -0.59 -2.86 -13.43
C ASP A 57 -0.22 -1.65 -14.31
N SER A 58 -0.45 -1.75 -15.63
CA SER A 58 -0.20 -0.65 -16.56
C SER A 58 -1.19 0.51 -16.40
N ILE A 59 -2.47 0.23 -16.11
CA ILE A 59 -3.46 1.25 -15.79
C ILE A 59 -3.13 1.93 -14.46
N SER A 60 -2.73 1.17 -13.43
CA SER A 60 -2.32 1.75 -12.14
C SER A 60 -1.10 2.64 -12.29
N ALA A 61 -0.11 2.24 -13.07
CA ALA A 61 1.08 3.07 -13.33
C ALA A 61 0.72 4.38 -14.06
N GLY A 62 -0.21 4.32 -15.03
CA GLY A 62 -0.70 5.51 -15.72
C GLY A 62 -1.46 6.45 -14.80
N LEU A 63 -2.34 5.91 -13.94
CA LEU A 63 -3.10 6.69 -12.97
C LEU A 63 -2.18 7.37 -11.95
N GLU A 64 -1.18 6.66 -11.43
CA GLU A 64 -0.15 7.19 -10.52
C GLU A 64 0.62 8.36 -11.16
N SER A 65 0.95 8.25 -12.46
CA SER A 65 1.65 9.31 -13.19
C SER A 65 0.78 10.55 -13.35
N LEU A 66 -0.50 10.39 -13.70
CA LEU A 66 -1.44 11.49 -13.82
C LEU A 66 -1.72 12.15 -12.46
N LEU A 67 -1.85 11.35 -11.41
CA LEU A 67 -2.06 11.84 -10.05
C LEU A 67 -0.91 12.73 -9.62
N LYS A 68 0.35 12.29 -9.82
CA LYS A 68 1.55 13.09 -9.53
C LYS A 68 1.56 14.43 -10.27
N PHE A 69 1.12 14.44 -11.52
CA PHE A 69 1.03 15.68 -12.31
C PHE A 69 -0.04 16.64 -11.76
N VAL A 70 -1.24 16.13 -11.46
CA VAL A 70 -2.33 16.94 -10.87
C VAL A 70 -1.95 17.46 -9.48
N THR A 71 -1.36 16.61 -8.64
CA THR A 71 -0.92 17.02 -7.30
C THR A 71 0.20 18.05 -7.35
N SER A 72 1.17 17.92 -8.26
CA SER A 72 2.28 18.89 -8.36
C SER A 72 1.82 20.26 -8.87
N GLN A 73 0.76 20.32 -9.69
CA GLN A 73 0.16 21.58 -10.11
C GLN A 73 -0.60 22.31 -8.99
N GLN A 74 -1.14 21.60 -7.99
CA GLN A 74 -2.02 22.18 -6.96
C GLN A 74 -1.39 22.27 -5.56
N SER A 75 -0.45 21.40 -5.20
CA SER A 75 0.08 21.29 -3.83
C SER A 75 1.14 22.34 -3.48
N ALA A 76 1.87 22.87 -4.46
CA ALA A 76 2.98 23.78 -4.20
C ALA A 76 2.54 25.20 -3.79
N GLN A 77 1.32 25.62 -4.15
CA GLN A 77 0.84 27.00 -3.93
C GLN A 77 -0.37 27.09 -2.99
N GLN A 78 -1.11 26.00 -2.78
CA GLN A 78 -2.38 26.03 -2.05
C GLN A 78 -2.19 25.74 -0.56
N VAL A 79 -2.72 26.62 0.28
CA VAL A 79 -2.74 26.49 1.74
C VAL A 79 -4.10 25.96 2.16
N TYR A 80 -4.12 24.91 2.97
CA TYR A 80 -5.33 24.31 3.54
C TYR A 80 -5.46 24.66 5.01
N ASP A 81 -6.67 24.62 5.55
CA ASP A 81 -6.91 24.87 6.99
C ASP A 81 -6.46 23.67 7.85
N SER A 82 -6.58 22.45 7.32
CA SER A 82 -6.27 21.20 8.01
C SER A 82 -6.15 20.05 7.02
N CYS A 83 -5.53 18.93 7.43
CA CYS A 83 -5.34 17.76 6.57
C CYS A 83 -6.68 17.14 6.09
N ASP A 84 -7.76 17.23 6.86
CA ASP A 84 -9.10 16.75 6.45
C ASP A 84 -9.69 17.54 5.27
N LYS A 85 -9.29 18.81 5.09
CA LYS A 85 -9.74 19.69 4.00
C LYS A 85 -8.95 19.52 2.71
N VAL A 86 -7.92 18.68 2.71
CA VAL A 86 -7.19 18.35 1.49
C VAL A 86 -8.11 17.51 0.59
N PRO A 87 -8.43 17.97 -0.64
CA PRO A 87 -9.40 17.29 -1.50
C PRO A 87 -8.88 15.96 -2.08
N VAL A 88 -7.55 15.77 -2.05
CA VAL A 88 -6.88 14.59 -2.60
C VAL A 88 -6.70 13.54 -1.50
N LYS A 89 -7.14 12.31 -1.76
CA LYS A 89 -7.00 11.16 -0.85
C LYS A 89 -5.65 10.44 -0.99
N VAL A 90 -4.57 11.22 -1.10
CA VAL A 90 -3.21 10.72 -1.27
C VAL A 90 -2.34 11.31 -0.19
N SER A 91 -1.61 10.45 0.52
CA SER A 91 -0.71 10.86 1.59
C SER A 91 0.49 11.62 1.04
N GLY A 92 0.87 12.72 1.70
CA GLY A 92 1.93 13.59 1.17
C GLY A 92 2.12 14.87 1.96
N LEU A 93 2.98 15.74 1.43
CA LEU A 93 3.28 17.04 2.01
C LEU A 93 2.32 18.11 1.51
N PHE A 94 1.72 18.83 2.45
CA PHE A 94 0.78 19.92 2.17
C PHE A 94 1.09 21.12 3.06
N ASN A 95 0.79 22.32 2.56
CA ASN A 95 0.89 23.55 3.34
C ASN A 95 -0.40 23.73 4.14
N ILE A 96 -0.30 23.66 5.47
CA ILE A 96 -1.44 23.74 6.40
C ILE A 96 -1.31 25.00 7.25
N ARG A 97 -2.42 25.69 7.48
CA ARG A 97 -2.51 26.81 8.43
C ARG A 97 -2.49 26.27 9.86
N ILE A 98 -1.50 26.66 10.64
CA ILE A 98 -1.31 26.22 12.04
C ILE A 98 -1.58 27.34 13.05
N GLY A 99 -1.79 28.56 12.58
CA GLY A 99 -2.14 29.72 13.39
C GLY A 99 -2.76 30.84 12.54
N PRO A 100 -3.16 31.96 13.16
CA PRO A 100 -3.89 33.04 12.47
C PRO A 100 -3.17 33.61 11.24
N GLN A 101 -1.84 33.59 11.25
CA GLN A 101 -0.99 34.04 10.14
C GLN A 101 0.19 33.09 9.90
N GLU A 102 0.12 31.86 10.41
CA GLU A 102 1.24 30.92 10.35
C GLU A 102 0.85 29.67 9.56
N THR A 103 1.72 29.27 8.65
CA THR A 103 1.56 28.09 7.80
C THR A 103 2.80 27.22 7.90
N ALA A 104 2.63 25.91 8.02
CA ALA A 104 3.72 24.95 7.95
C ALA A 104 3.43 23.88 6.91
N GLN A 105 4.51 23.37 6.32
CA GLN A 105 4.45 22.14 5.53
C GLN A 105 4.38 20.95 6.50
N LEU A 106 3.31 20.16 6.38
CA LEU A 106 3.02 18.99 7.20
C LEU A 106 2.82 17.76 6.32
N TYR A 107 3.14 16.59 6.85
CA TYR A 107 2.79 15.33 6.21
C TYR A 107 1.37 14.93 6.63
N CYS A 108 0.44 14.93 5.67
CA CYS A 108 -0.91 14.44 5.86
C CYS A 108 -1.00 12.99 5.42
N ASP A 109 -1.47 12.12 6.31
CA ASP A 109 -1.88 10.76 5.98
C ASP A 109 -3.36 10.77 5.58
N GLN A 110 -3.63 10.43 4.33
CA GLN A 110 -4.96 10.40 3.73
C GLN A 110 -5.49 8.98 3.52
N GLU A 111 -4.70 7.96 3.85
CA GLU A 111 -5.02 6.55 3.63
C GLU A 111 -5.52 5.90 4.92
N TYR A 112 -4.90 6.23 6.05
CA TYR A 112 -5.25 5.66 7.35
C TYR A 112 -6.59 6.20 7.86
N ASP A 113 -7.51 5.30 8.24
CA ASP A 113 -8.80 5.59 8.91
C ASP A 113 -9.61 6.74 8.27
N GLY A 114 -9.76 6.71 6.95
CA GLY A 114 -10.52 7.74 6.20
C GLY A 114 -9.75 9.03 5.89
N GLY A 115 -8.51 9.13 6.35
CA GLY A 115 -7.58 10.22 6.07
C GLY A 115 -7.79 11.47 6.93
N GLY A 116 -7.04 12.52 6.61
CA GLY A 116 -7.08 13.78 7.34
C GLY A 116 -6.16 13.84 8.56
N TRP A 117 -5.27 12.87 8.70
CA TRP A 117 -4.35 12.79 9.84
C TRP A 117 -3.11 13.63 9.61
N VAL A 118 -2.71 14.40 10.62
CA VAL A 118 -1.38 15.04 10.66
C VAL A 118 -0.41 14.06 11.30
N VAL A 119 0.67 13.70 10.59
CA VAL A 119 1.71 12.84 11.14
C VAL A 119 2.73 13.69 11.91
N ILE A 120 2.80 13.50 13.22
CA ILE A 120 3.73 14.24 14.10
C ILE A 120 5.11 13.56 14.23
N GLN A 121 5.18 12.26 13.98
CA GLN A 121 6.39 11.45 14.07
C GLN A 121 6.32 10.29 13.07
N ARG A 122 7.43 9.98 12.39
CA ARG A 122 7.54 8.81 11.52
C ARG A 122 8.87 8.07 11.74
N ARG A 123 8.78 6.75 11.94
CA ARG A 123 9.91 5.81 12.11
C ARG A 123 9.71 4.56 11.24
N PHE A 124 10.73 4.11 10.55
CA PHE A 124 10.68 2.89 9.74
C PHE A 124 12.04 2.20 9.52
N ASP A 125 13.16 2.94 9.48
CA ASP A 125 14.48 2.38 9.16
C ASP A 125 15.60 2.73 10.15
N GLY A 126 15.35 3.67 11.08
CA GLY A 126 16.36 4.15 12.02
C GLY A 126 17.42 5.06 11.40
N SER A 127 17.21 5.59 10.20
CA SER A 127 18.12 6.51 9.51
C SER A 127 18.33 7.82 10.26
N VAL A 128 17.37 8.24 11.09
CA VAL A 128 17.45 9.47 11.88
C VAL A 128 17.68 9.14 13.34
N ASN A 129 18.68 9.78 13.96
CA ASN A 129 18.91 9.69 15.40
C ASN A 129 17.83 10.47 16.16
N PHE A 130 17.13 9.82 17.10
CA PHE A 130 16.13 10.43 17.99
C PHE A 130 16.68 10.76 19.38
N TYR A 131 17.92 10.38 19.69
CA TYR A 131 18.62 10.86 20.88
C TYR A 131 19.16 12.27 20.61
N ARG A 132 18.32 13.27 20.89
CA ARG A 132 18.50 14.69 20.57
C ARG A 132 18.26 15.57 21.79
N ASP A 133 18.72 16.81 21.74
CA ASP A 133 18.51 17.76 22.84
C ASP A 133 17.09 18.37 22.83
N TRP A 134 16.77 19.11 23.89
CA TRP A 134 15.47 19.78 24.01
C TRP A 134 15.21 20.78 22.89
N ALA A 135 16.23 21.52 22.44
CA ALA A 135 16.08 22.54 21.41
C ALA A 135 15.74 21.92 20.04
N GLU A 136 16.25 20.73 19.74
CA GLU A 136 15.91 19.94 18.57
C GLU A 136 14.50 19.36 18.67
N TYR A 137 14.09 18.82 19.82
CA TYR A 137 12.71 18.37 20.02
C TYR A 137 11.70 19.51 19.94
N LYS A 138 12.08 20.71 20.36
CA LYS A 138 11.27 21.91 20.24
C LYS A 138 11.05 22.32 18.78
N ARG A 139 12.13 22.40 17.99
CA ARG A 139 12.09 22.86 16.58
C ARG A 139 11.68 21.79 15.56
N GLY A 140 11.90 20.51 15.88
CA GLY A 140 11.75 19.40 14.93
C GLY A 140 13.07 19.00 14.25
N PHE A 141 13.13 17.77 13.76
CA PHE A 141 14.29 17.21 13.06
C PHE A 141 13.89 16.05 12.11
N GLY A 142 14.77 15.71 11.16
CA GLY A 142 14.55 14.66 10.15
C GLY A 142 14.07 15.21 8.81
N SER A 143 13.53 14.33 7.95
CA SER A 143 13.01 14.71 6.63
C SER A 143 11.52 14.38 6.51
N LEU A 144 10.72 15.42 6.28
CA LEU A 144 9.28 15.26 6.00
C LEU A 144 9.03 14.61 4.63
N ASP A 145 9.95 14.80 3.69
CA ASP A 145 9.87 14.19 2.36
C ASP A 145 10.49 12.79 2.38
N GLY A 146 9.62 11.79 2.50
CA GLY A 146 9.99 10.36 2.39
C GLY A 146 10.89 9.80 3.50
N GLY A 147 11.24 10.58 4.54
CA GLY A 147 12.18 10.17 5.58
C GLY A 147 11.55 9.99 6.97
N GLU A 148 12.40 9.63 7.94
CA GLU A 148 12.05 9.66 9.37
C GLU A 148 12.10 11.10 9.89
N PHE A 149 11.18 11.46 10.78
CA PHE A 149 11.14 12.80 11.35
C PHE A 149 10.40 12.89 12.68
N TRP A 150 10.67 13.99 13.37
CA TRP A 150 9.90 14.55 14.47
C TRP A 150 9.46 15.97 14.09
N LEU A 151 8.16 16.24 14.14
CA LEU A 151 7.60 17.50 13.62
C LEU A 151 8.08 18.74 14.40
N GLY A 152 8.32 18.60 15.70
CA GLY A 152 8.69 19.69 16.60
C GLY A 152 7.54 20.11 17.52
N LEU A 153 7.84 20.33 18.79
CA LEU A 153 6.84 20.68 19.80
C LEU A 153 6.19 22.04 19.53
N ASP A 154 6.91 23.02 18.99
CA ASP A 154 6.34 24.34 18.69
C ASP A 154 5.18 24.22 17.69
N ARG A 155 5.36 23.42 16.64
CA ARG A 155 4.33 23.15 15.62
C ARG A 155 3.18 22.32 16.18
N ILE A 156 3.47 21.30 16.98
CA ILE A 156 2.45 20.46 17.62
C ILE A 156 1.58 21.30 18.57
N HIS A 157 2.20 22.20 19.33
CA HIS A 157 1.49 23.11 20.23
C HIS A 157 0.54 24.04 19.45
N GLN A 158 1.01 24.64 18.35
CA GLN A 158 0.17 25.50 17.50
C GLN A 158 -1.02 24.74 16.90
N LEU A 159 -0.79 23.53 16.41
CA LEU A 159 -1.85 22.67 15.84
C LEU A 159 -2.93 22.32 16.87
N THR A 160 -2.52 21.99 18.10
CA THR A 160 -3.43 21.54 19.16
C THR A 160 -4.07 22.66 19.95
N TYR A 161 -3.50 23.87 19.92
CA TYR A 161 -4.06 25.06 20.57
C TYR A 161 -5.26 25.64 19.80
N SER A 162 -5.32 25.41 18.49
CA SER A 162 -6.21 26.13 17.57
C SER A 162 -7.68 25.67 17.59
N ALA A 163 -7.97 24.41 17.92
CA ALA A 163 -9.32 23.87 18.16
C ALA A 163 -9.23 22.39 18.63
N PRO A 164 -10.18 21.90 19.44
CA PRO A 164 -10.36 20.47 19.70
C PRO A 164 -10.95 19.70 18.50
#